data_AF-A0A953IUY2-F1
#
_entry.id   AF-A0A953IUY2-F1
#
_cell.length_a   1.000
_cell.length_b   1.000
_cell.length_c   1.000
_cell.angle_alpha   90.00
_cell.angle_beta   90.00
_cell.angle_gamma   90.00
#
_symmetry.space_group_name_H-M   'P 1'
#
loop_
_entity.id
_entity.type
_entity.pdbx_description
1 polymer ?
#
loop_
_entity_poly.entity_id
_entity_poly.type
_entity_poly.pdbx_seq_one_letter_code
_entity_poly.pdbx_strand_id
1 'polypeptide(L)'
;MAKPAPAKSTVPLAVAPTASTGADDLAAVRKAIDLVKKGKMTEAFDVGRGVADPVARKLIEWAVLRAEDDEFNFDRYAAFIAANPGWPHTAMFRRKAEAALWQDRLSENTVRSFFARTKPITAKGRVALARAAIAQGDRAQAAQYVREAWRNDALGADVETQV
;
A
#
# COMPACT_ATOMS: atom_id res chain seq x y z
N MET A 1 31.08 -1.22 20.46
CA MET A 1 29.85 -1.92 20.04
C MET A 1 29.60 -1.59 18.58
N ALA A 2 29.57 -2.58 17.69
CA ALA A 2 29.45 -2.37 16.24
C ALA A 2 27.97 -2.24 15.82
N LYS A 3 27.66 -1.18 15.06
CA LYS A 3 26.33 -0.88 14.52
C LYS A 3 25.90 -2.00 13.55
N PRO A 4 24.71 -2.62 13.69
CA PRO A 4 24.27 -3.63 12.73
C PRO A 4 24.02 -2.97 11.37
N ALA A 5 24.61 -3.55 10.32
CA ALA A 5 24.44 -3.09 8.94
C ALA A 5 22.98 -3.32 8.48
N PRO A 6 22.39 -2.40 7.69
CA PRO A 6 21.03 -2.55 7.21
C PRO A 6 20.92 -3.79 6.30
N ALA A 7 19.96 -4.66 6.60
CA ALA A 7 19.68 -5.84 5.80
C ALA A 7 19.27 -5.42 4.38
N LYS A 8 20.00 -5.91 3.37
CA LYS A 8 19.70 -5.66 1.96
C LYS A 8 18.36 -6.33 1.62
N SER A 9 17.37 -5.53 1.21
CA SER A 9 16.08 -6.05 0.73
C SER A 9 16.31 -6.92 -0.52
N THR A 10 15.95 -8.20 -0.44
CA THR A 10 16.05 -9.18 -1.54
C THR A 10 14.80 -9.22 -2.43
N VAL A 11 13.92 -8.23 -2.31
CA VAL A 11 12.71 -8.16 -3.13
C VAL A 11 13.12 -7.94 -4.59
N PRO A 12 12.74 -8.84 -5.53
CA PRO A 12 13.05 -8.64 -6.93
C PRO A 12 12.42 -7.32 -7.41
N LEU A 13 13.23 -6.46 -8.01
CA LEU A 13 12.76 -5.23 -8.64
C LEU A 13 11.73 -5.57 -9.72
N ALA A 14 10.80 -4.65 -9.95
CA ALA A 14 9.83 -4.77 -11.02
C ALA A 14 10.52 -5.01 -12.38
N VAL A 15 10.16 -6.09 -13.07
CA VAL A 15 10.66 -6.40 -14.41
C VAL A 15 9.85 -5.60 -15.43
N ALA A 16 10.56 -4.84 -16.27
CA ALA A 16 9.98 -4.08 -17.38
C ALA A 16 9.87 -4.97 -18.64
N PRO A 17 8.71 -5.01 -19.32
CA PRO A 17 8.58 -5.72 -20.59
C PRO A 17 9.20 -4.96 -21.77
N THR A 18 9.43 -3.65 -21.65
CA THR A 18 10.01 -2.80 -22.70
C THR A 18 11.41 -2.33 -22.29
N ALA A 19 12.36 -2.37 -23.23
CA ALA A 19 13.73 -1.90 -23.02
C ALA A 19 13.89 -0.37 -23.16
N SER A 20 12.88 0.33 -23.69
CA SER A 20 12.88 1.78 -23.87
C SER A 20 11.46 2.34 -23.82
N THR A 21 11.31 3.52 -23.22
CA THR A 21 10.04 4.27 -23.17
C THR A 21 10.05 5.33 -24.27
N GLY A 22 8.97 5.41 -25.06
CA GLY A 22 8.86 6.38 -26.16
C GLY A 22 8.90 7.84 -25.67
N ALA A 23 9.31 8.77 -26.55
CA ALA A 23 9.43 10.19 -26.20
C ALA A 23 8.10 10.80 -25.72
N ASP A 24 6.98 10.40 -26.32
CA ASP A 24 5.64 10.86 -25.94
C ASP A 24 5.25 10.36 -24.53
N ASP A 25 5.54 9.10 -24.22
CA ASP A 25 5.30 8.53 -22.90
C ASP A 25 6.20 9.19 -21.83
N LEU A 26 7.45 9.50 -22.17
CA LEU A 26 8.35 10.25 -21.27
C LEU A 26 7.82 11.67 -21.00
N ALA A 27 7.31 12.35 -22.02
CA ALA A 27 6.68 13.66 -21.88
C ALA A 27 5.42 13.58 -21.00
N ALA A 28 4.61 12.52 -21.17
CA ALA A 28 3.44 12.26 -20.34
C ALA A 28 3.82 12.01 -18.88
N VAL A 29 4.86 11.21 -18.60
CA VAL A 29 5.38 10.98 -17.25
C VAL A 29 5.81 12.29 -16.60
N ARG A 30 6.59 13.12 -17.32
CA ARG A 30 7.04 14.42 -16.80
C ARG A 30 5.84 15.31 -16.47
N LYS A 31 4.87 15.40 -17.38
CA LYS A 31 3.65 16.18 -17.17
C LYS A 31 2.86 15.69 -15.94
N ALA A 32 2.70 14.38 -15.80
CA ALA A 32 2.00 13.80 -14.66
C ALA A 32 2.71 14.09 -13.33
N ILE A 33 4.03 13.98 -13.28
CA ILE A 33 4.82 14.31 -12.07
C ILE A 33 4.65 15.79 -11.70
N ASP A 34 4.65 16.69 -12.69
CA ASP A 34 4.44 18.12 -12.44
C ASP A 34 3.02 18.42 -11.94
N LEU A 35 2.01 17.67 -12.39
CA LEU A 35 0.64 17.74 -11.88
C LEU A 35 0.55 17.23 -10.44
N VAL A 36 1.19 16.10 -10.13
CA VAL A 36 1.29 15.55 -8.77
C VAL A 36 1.89 16.57 -7.80
N LYS A 37 3.01 17.22 -8.18
CA LYS A 37 3.64 18.26 -7.37
C LYS A 37 2.74 19.47 -7.10
N LYS A 38 1.79 19.74 -8.00
CA LYS A 38 0.81 20.82 -7.88
C LYS A 38 -0.48 20.40 -7.14
N GLY A 39 -0.54 19.18 -6.60
CA GLY A 39 -1.73 18.66 -5.91
C GLY A 39 -2.84 18.17 -6.86
N LYS A 40 -2.58 18.10 -8.17
CA LYS A 40 -3.59 17.77 -9.19
C LYS A 40 -3.59 16.26 -9.51
N MET A 41 -3.93 15.44 -8.51
CA MET A 41 -3.86 13.97 -8.59
C MET A 41 -4.75 13.38 -9.69
N THR A 42 -5.99 13.87 -9.83
CA THR A 42 -6.92 13.41 -10.87
C THR A 42 -6.38 13.68 -12.27
N GLU A 43 -5.90 14.90 -12.52
CA GLU A 43 -5.33 15.27 -13.82
C GLU A 43 -4.08 14.43 -14.13
N ALA A 44 -3.23 14.16 -13.13
CA ALA A 44 -2.06 13.30 -13.29
C ALA A 44 -2.45 11.85 -13.65
N PHE A 45 -3.48 11.32 -13.00
CA PHE A 45 -4.02 9.99 -13.31
C PHE A 45 -4.60 9.93 -14.73
N ASP A 46 -5.32 10.97 -15.15
CA ASP A 46 -5.90 11.06 -16.49
C ASP A 46 -4.80 11.03 -17.56
N VAL A 47 -3.68 11.72 -17.35
CA VAL A 47 -2.50 11.65 -18.24
C VAL A 47 -1.99 10.22 -18.37
N GLY A 48 -1.95 9.45 -17.27
CA GLY A 48 -1.50 8.06 -17.27
C GLY A 48 -2.34 7.13 -18.15
N ARG A 49 -3.62 7.41 -18.36
CA ARG A 49 -4.49 6.56 -19.21
C ARG A 49 -4.08 6.54 -20.68
N GLY A 50 -3.44 7.61 -21.16
CA GLY A 50 -2.98 7.73 -22.55
C GLY A 50 -1.57 7.18 -22.82
N VAL A 51 -0.84 6.79 -21.78
CA VAL A 51 0.54 6.30 -21.89
C VAL A 51 0.54 4.88 -22.43
N ALA A 52 1.34 4.57 -23.46
CA ALA A 52 1.41 3.24 -24.06
C ALA A 52 2.28 2.28 -23.25
N ASP A 53 3.46 2.74 -22.80
CA ASP A 53 4.40 1.95 -22.01
C ASP A 53 3.81 1.55 -20.64
N PRO A 54 3.73 0.24 -20.32
CA PRO A 54 3.16 -0.23 -19.07
C PRO A 54 3.92 0.21 -17.81
N VAL A 55 5.24 0.39 -17.89
CA VAL A 55 6.08 0.83 -16.76
C VAL A 55 5.88 2.31 -16.52
N ALA A 56 5.85 3.12 -17.58
CA ALA A 56 5.56 4.54 -17.50
C ALA A 56 4.16 4.80 -16.88
N ARG A 57 3.15 4.02 -17.31
CA ARG A 57 1.81 4.08 -16.71
C ARG A 57 1.82 3.75 -15.22
N LYS A 58 2.54 2.68 -14.82
CA LYS A 58 2.68 2.29 -13.40
C LYS A 58 3.44 3.33 -12.58
N LEU A 59 4.44 3.99 -13.16
CA LEU A 59 5.20 5.05 -12.50
C LEU A 59 4.32 6.27 -12.19
N ILE A 60 3.45 6.65 -13.13
CA ILE A 60 2.47 7.72 -12.93
C ILE A 60 1.51 7.34 -11.81
N GLU A 61 0.92 6.15 -11.85
CA GLU A 61 0.01 5.67 -10.82
C GLU A 61 0.68 5.63 -9.44
N TRP A 62 1.92 5.13 -9.37
CA TRP A 62 2.72 5.14 -8.15
C TRP A 62 2.95 6.56 -7.59
N ALA A 63 3.25 7.52 -8.47
CA ALA A 63 3.47 8.91 -8.06
C ALA A 63 2.18 9.54 -7.51
N VAL A 64 1.04 9.27 -8.14
CA VAL A 64 -0.28 9.71 -7.66
C VAL A 64 -0.58 9.11 -6.29
N LEU A 65 -0.55 7.78 -6.16
CA LEU A 65 -0.83 7.07 -4.91
C LEU A 65 0.07 7.50 -3.74
N ARG A 66 1.31 7.88 -4.05
CA ARG A 66 2.26 8.34 -3.04
C ARG A 66 1.90 9.73 -2.52
N ALA A 67 1.45 10.63 -3.38
CA ALA A 67 1.16 12.01 -3.04
C ALA A 67 -0.29 12.24 -2.62
N GLU A 68 -1.17 11.29 -2.92
CA GLU A 68 -2.56 11.29 -2.49
C GLU A 68 -2.63 11.04 -0.97
N ASP A 69 -3.10 12.04 -0.23
CA ASP A 69 -3.36 11.92 1.22
C ASP A 69 -4.70 11.24 1.52
N ASP A 70 -5.43 10.83 0.48
CA ASP A 70 -6.65 10.05 0.63
C ASP A 70 -6.30 8.65 1.14
N GLU A 71 -6.42 8.47 2.45
CA GLU A 71 -6.24 7.19 3.14
C GLU A 71 -7.41 6.23 2.91
N PHE A 72 -8.49 6.63 2.20
CA PHE A 72 -9.76 5.89 2.14
C PHE A 72 -9.99 5.15 0.82
N ASN A 73 -9.12 5.28 -0.17
CA ASN A 73 -9.27 4.51 -1.43
C ASN A 73 -8.63 3.11 -1.35
N PHE A 74 -9.22 2.22 -0.55
CA PHE A 74 -8.75 0.84 -0.37
C PHE A 74 -8.48 0.12 -1.69
N ASP A 75 -9.44 0.16 -2.62
CA ASP A 75 -9.40 -0.63 -3.85
C ASP A 75 -8.20 -0.25 -4.72
N ARG A 76 -7.89 1.05 -4.80
CA ARG A 76 -6.76 1.55 -5.58
C ARG A 76 -5.41 1.07 -5.01
N TYR A 77 -5.23 1.17 -3.69
CA TYR A 77 -4.02 0.65 -3.03
C TYR A 77 -3.91 -0.88 -3.16
N ALA A 78 -5.01 -1.61 -2.92
CA ALA A 78 -5.04 -3.07 -2.99
C ALA A 78 -4.73 -3.57 -4.41
N ALA A 79 -5.33 -2.97 -5.43
CA ALA A 79 -5.07 -3.30 -6.83
C ALA A 79 -3.60 -3.02 -7.20
N PHE A 80 -3.06 -1.87 -6.81
CA PHE A 80 -1.66 -1.54 -7.10
C PHE A 80 -0.70 -2.53 -6.46
N ILE A 81 -0.85 -2.83 -5.16
CA ILE A 81 0.03 -3.76 -4.44
C ILE A 81 -0.04 -5.17 -5.05
N ALA A 82 -1.24 -5.65 -5.40
CA ALA A 82 -1.43 -6.97 -6.00
C ALA A 82 -0.77 -7.08 -7.38
N ALA A 83 -0.87 -6.03 -8.20
CA ALA A 83 -0.27 -6.00 -9.54
C ALA A 83 1.25 -5.73 -9.53
N ASN A 84 1.78 -5.20 -8.43
CA ASN A 84 3.12 -4.61 -8.36
C ASN A 84 3.88 -4.95 -7.04
N PRO A 85 4.05 -6.22 -6.68
CA PRO A 85 4.62 -6.61 -5.38
C PRO A 85 6.07 -6.14 -5.15
N GLY A 86 6.86 -5.99 -6.23
CA GLY A 86 8.26 -5.54 -6.19
C GLY A 86 8.46 -4.03 -6.32
N TRP A 87 7.38 -3.24 -6.37
CA TRP A 87 7.50 -1.79 -6.53
C TRP A 87 7.90 -1.09 -5.23
N PRO A 88 8.56 0.09 -5.32
CA PRO A 88 8.89 0.89 -4.14
C PRO A 88 7.65 1.23 -3.32
N HIS A 89 7.81 1.33 -2.00
CA HIS A 89 6.79 1.78 -1.05
C HIS A 89 5.51 0.93 -0.98
N THR A 90 5.54 -0.31 -1.46
CA THR A 90 4.43 -1.27 -1.26
C THR A 90 4.05 -1.46 0.20
N ALA A 91 5.01 -1.42 1.12
CA ALA A 91 4.73 -1.44 2.56
C ALA A 91 3.95 -0.20 3.04
N MET A 92 4.25 0.99 2.51
CA MET A 92 3.51 2.22 2.82
C MET A 92 2.08 2.14 2.30
N PHE A 93 1.89 1.75 1.03
CA PHE A 93 0.56 1.55 0.46
C PHE A 93 -0.24 0.49 1.19
N ARG A 94 0.43 -0.56 1.67
CA ARG A 94 -0.22 -1.57 2.51
C ARG A 94 -0.72 -0.98 3.81
N ARG A 95 0.06 -0.14 4.50
CA ARG A 95 -0.42 0.55 5.72
C ARG A 95 -1.64 1.42 5.43
N LYS A 96 -1.66 2.15 4.30
CA LYS A 96 -2.82 2.93 3.86
C LYS A 96 -4.04 2.05 3.57
N ALA A 97 -3.87 0.95 2.82
CA ALA A 97 -4.94 -0.01 2.58
C ALA A 97 -5.51 -0.62 3.87
N GLU A 98 -4.66 -0.97 4.84
CA GLU A 98 -5.09 -1.47 6.15
C GLU A 98 -5.83 -0.40 6.97
N ALA A 99 -5.43 0.87 6.85
CA ALA A 99 -6.15 1.98 7.46
C ALA A 99 -7.55 2.14 6.84
N ALA A 100 -7.67 2.10 5.51
CA ALA A 100 -8.94 2.16 4.79
C ALA A 100 -9.91 1.02 5.21
N LEU A 101 -9.43 -0.23 5.28
CA LEU A 101 -10.23 -1.39 5.75
C LEU A 101 -10.86 -1.15 7.13
N TRP A 102 -10.12 -0.49 8.02
CA TRP A 102 -10.58 -0.14 9.35
C TRP A 102 -11.58 1.03 9.32
N GLN A 103 -11.18 2.15 8.73
CA GLN A 103 -11.92 3.42 8.75
C GLN A 103 -13.25 3.33 8.00
N ASP A 104 -13.24 2.82 6.76
CA ASP A 104 -14.44 2.71 5.92
C ASP A 104 -15.31 1.51 6.29
N ARG A 105 -14.91 0.78 7.33
CA ARG A 105 -15.59 -0.42 7.84
C ARG A 105 -15.93 -1.42 6.73
N LEU A 106 -14.98 -1.65 5.83
CA LEU A 106 -15.17 -2.53 4.68
C LEU A 106 -15.61 -3.93 5.09
N SER A 107 -16.33 -4.58 4.17
CA SER A 107 -16.99 -5.84 4.40
C SER A 107 -16.01 -6.93 4.89
N GLU A 108 -16.53 -7.86 5.68
CA GLU A 108 -15.77 -9.03 6.14
C GLU A 108 -15.09 -9.76 4.98
N ASN A 109 -15.82 -9.95 3.86
CA ASN A 109 -15.30 -10.63 2.68
C ASN A 109 -14.11 -9.87 2.07
N THR A 110 -14.19 -8.54 2.00
CA THR A 110 -13.10 -7.69 1.51
C THR A 110 -11.87 -7.78 2.41
N VAL A 111 -12.07 -7.65 3.73
CA VAL A 111 -11.00 -7.75 4.73
C VAL A 111 -10.29 -9.11 4.62
N ARG A 112 -11.05 -10.21 4.62
CA ARG A 112 -10.49 -11.56 4.54
C ARG A 112 -9.75 -11.80 3.22
N SER A 113 -10.32 -11.34 2.11
CA SER A 113 -9.69 -11.48 0.78
C SER A 113 -8.35 -10.75 0.72
N PHE A 114 -8.27 -9.54 1.28
CA PHE A 114 -7.03 -8.76 1.31
C PHE A 114 -5.92 -9.46 2.11
N PHE A 115 -6.27 -10.06 3.25
CA PHE A 115 -5.32 -10.74 4.13
C PHE A 115 -5.13 -12.24 3.82
N ALA A 116 -5.78 -12.78 2.78
CA ALA A 116 -5.75 -14.21 2.47
C ALA A 116 -4.35 -14.77 2.24
N ARG A 117 -3.43 -13.95 1.71
CA ARG A 117 -2.05 -14.34 1.38
C ARG A 117 -1.00 -13.71 2.28
N THR A 118 -1.38 -12.72 3.08
CA THR A 118 -0.41 -11.93 3.85
C THR A 118 -1.00 -11.41 5.14
N LYS A 119 -0.21 -11.42 6.21
CA LYS A 119 -0.63 -10.93 7.53
C LYS A 119 -0.68 -9.40 7.57
N PRO A 120 -1.53 -8.81 8.43
CA PRO A 120 -1.53 -7.38 8.67
C PRO A 120 -0.21 -6.90 9.25
N ILE A 121 0.21 -5.70 8.84
CA ILE A 121 1.40 -5.03 9.37
C ILE A 121 1.07 -3.91 10.35
N THR A 122 -0.19 -3.49 10.45
CA THR A 122 -0.67 -2.45 11.37
C THR A 122 -1.62 -3.00 12.43
N ALA A 123 -1.77 -2.28 13.55
CA ALA A 123 -2.81 -2.58 14.53
C ALA A 123 -4.22 -2.47 13.91
N LYS A 124 -4.48 -1.43 13.11
CA LYS A 124 -5.75 -1.20 12.39
C LYS A 124 -6.15 -2.42 11.53
N GLY A 125 -5.22 -2.97 10.75
CA GLY A 125 -5.46 -4.16 9.94
C GLY A 125 -5.80 -5.40 10.77
N ARG A 126 -5.17 -5.57 11.94
CA ARG A 126 -5.52 -6.68 12.86
C ARG A 126 -6.89 -6.50 13.47
N VAL A 127 -7.25 -5.28 13.88
CA VAL A 127 -8.60 -5.01 14.42
C VAL A 127 -9.66 -5.20 13.33
N ALA A 128 -9.38 -4.85 12.08
CA ALA A 128 -10.27 -5.16 10.95
C ALA A 128 -10.50 -6.67 10.80
N LEU A 129 -9.45 -7.50 10.91
CA LEU A 129 -9.59 -8.96 10.94
C LEU A 129 -10.34 -9.46 12.17
N ALA A 130 -10.13 -8.86 13.35
CA ALA A 130 -10.88 -9.22 14.54
C ALA A 130 -12.38 -8.99 14.36
N ARG A 131 -12.77 -7.84 13.78
CA ARG A 131 -14.16 -7.52 13.43
C ARG A 131 -14.73 -8.55 12.45
N ALA A 132 -13.95 -8.92 11.44
CA ALA A 132 -14.35 -9.94 10.48
C ALA A 132 -14.57 -11.31 11.15
N ALA A 133 -13.68 -11.75 12.04
CA ALA A 133 -13.82 -13.00 12.78
C ALA A 133 -15.04 -13.01 13.72
N ILE A 134 -15.35 -11.88 14.38
CA ILE A 134 -16.56 -11.74 15.20
C ILE A 134 -17.83 -11.93 14.37
N ALA A 135 -17.88 -11.38 13.16
CA ALA A 135 -19.04 -11.52 12.27
C ALA A 135 -19.29 -12.98 11.85
N GLN A 136 -18.23 -13.79 11.78
CA GLN A 136 -18.30 -15.24 11.55
C GLN A 136 -18.62 -16.07 12.80
N GLY A 137 -18.67 -15.44 13.98
CA GLY A 137 -18.84 -16.13 15.26
C GLY A 137 -17.55 -16.70 15.86
N ASP A 138 -16.39 -16.52 15.21
CA ASP A 138 -15.09 -16.97 15.74
C ASP A 138 -14.50 -15.95 16.73
N ARG A 139 -15.05 -15.96 17.94
CA ARG A 139 -14.57 -15.10 19.03
C ARG A 139 -13.15 -15.43 19.49
N ALA A 140 -12.72 -16.68 19.34
CA ALA A 140 -11.38 -17.10 19.76
C ALA A 140 -10.32 -16.47 18.87
N GLN A 141 -10.51 -16.51 17.55
CA GLN A 141 -9.63 -15.89 16.57
C GLN A 141 -9.67 -14.35 16.69
N ALA A 142 -10.86 -13.76 16.89
CA ALA A 142 -10.98 -12.34 17.13
C ALA A 142 -10.13 -11.87 18.32
N ALA A 143 -10.20 -12.59 19.45
CA ALA A 143 -9.44 -12.26 20.64
C ALA A 143 -7.91 -12.37 20.41
N GLN A 144 -7.46 -13.30 19.56
CA GLN A 144 -6.05 -13.37 19.15
C GLN A 144 -5.61 -12.12 18.40
N TYR A 145 -6.38 -11.69 17.40
CA TYR A 145 -6.07 -10.49 16.62
C TYR A 145 -6.05 -9.22 17.46
N VAL A 146 -6.98 -9.06 18.41
CA VAL A 146 -6.97 -7.91 19.33
C VAL A 146 -5.72 -7.90 20.22
N ARG A 147 -5.32 -9.06 20.77
CA ARG A 147 -4.09 -9.16 21.58
C ARG A 147 -2.82 -8.86 20.76
N GLU A 148 -2.79 -9.23 19.49
CA GLU A 148 -1.69 -8.85 18.60
C GLU A 148 -1.71 -7.37 18.24
N ALA A 149 -2.90 -6.77 18.06
CA ALA A 149 -3.02 -5.35 17.77
C ALA A 149 -2.45 -4.52 18.91
N TRP A 150 -2.86 -4.82 20.16
CA TRP A 150 -2.39 -4.11 21.35
C TRP A 150 -0.87 -4.17 21.53
N ARG A 151 -0.26 -5.35 21.31
CA ARG A 151 1.20 -5.50 21.39
C ARG A 151 1.95 -4.72 20.32
N ASN A 152 1.43 -4.67 19.09
CA ASN A 152 2.10 -3.94 18.01
C ASN A 152 1.89 -2.43 18.09
N ASP A 153 0.77 -1.97 18.65
CA ASP A 153 0.50 -0.55 18.87
C ASP A 153 1.40 0.01 19.99
N ALA A 154 1.54 -0.75 21.09
CA ALA A 154 2.48 -0.42 22.16
C ALA A 154 3.94 -0.40 21.66
N LEU A 155 4.36 -1.41 20.89
CA LEU A 155 5.68 -1.38 20.25
C LEU A 155 5.81 -0.26 19.20
N GLY A 156 4.73 0.16 18.55
CA GLY A 156 4.74 1.28 17.60
C GLY A 156 4.95 2.65 18.27
N ALA A 157 4.43 2.83 19.49
CA ALA A 157 4.66 4.05 20.28
C ALA A 157 6.00 4.03 21.03
N ASP A 158 6.45 2.85 21.51
CA ASP A 158 7.62 2.74 22.39
C ASP A 158 8.95 2.53 21.62
N VAL A 159 8.94 1.89 20.44
CA VAL A 159 10.18 1.50 19.74
C VAL A 159 10.81 2.65 18.93
N GLU A 160 10.07 3.73 18.67
CA GLU A 160 10.60 4.88 17.93
C GLU A 160 11.45 5.83 18.80
N THR A 161 11.49 5.63 20.12
CA THR A 161 12.26 6.48 21.06
C THR A 161 13.62 5.90 21.46
N GLN A 162 14.05 4.74 20.93
CA GLN A 162 15.30 4.08 21.36
C GLN A 162 16.25 3.57 20.27
N VAL A 163 16.19 4.10 19.04
CA VAL A 163 17.24 3.91 18.02
C VAL A 163 17.56 5.22 17.32
#